data_AF-A0A7C5LDS2-F1
#
_entry.id   AF-A0A7C5LDS2-F1
#
_cell.length_a   1.000
_cell.length_b   1.000
_cell.length_c   1.000
_cell.angle_alpha   90.00
_cell.angle_beta   90.00
_cell.angle_gamma   90.00
#
_symmetry.space_group_name_H-M   'P 1'
#
loop_
_entity.id
_entity.type
_entity.pdbx_description
1 polymer ?
#
loop_
_entity_poly.entity_id
_entity_poly.type
_entity_poly.pdbx_seq_one_letter_code
_entity_poly.pdbx_strand_id
1 'polypeptide(L)'
;MASQNQTHTLQNKRSRALRLAIYDVDSGSFAAMGLSKYGVDFTDYGWFADGSSFWFVARKNERSKLYVCRNTSEVMEVETPAGTVTGLEFDRSSSFTFTAVLLSTKGLKHA
;
A
#
# COMPACT_ATOMS: atom_id res chain seq x y z
N MET A 1 -25.50 -39.99 21.79
CA MET A 1 -24.26 -39.28 22.16
C MET A 1 -23.33 -39.27 20.96
N ALA A 2 -23.15 -38.09 20.34
CA ALA A 2 -22.00 -37.71 19.50
C ALA A 2 -22.20 -36.23 19.16
N SER A 3 -21.68 -35.36 20.02
CA SER A 3 -21.67 -33.91 19.82
C SER A 3 -20.60 -33.59 18.78
N GLN A 4 -21.00 -33.12 17.60
CA GLN A 4 -20.06 -32.55 16.63
C GLN A 4 -19.60 -31.19 17.16
N ASN A 5 -18.38 -31.14 17.68
CA ASN A 5 -17.63 -29.91 17.91
C ASN A 5 -17.31 -29.26 16.56
N GLN A 6 -18.28 -28.52 16.01
CA GLN A 6 -17.97 -27.46 15.06
C GLN A 6 -17.51 -26.25 15.87
N THR A 7 -16.21 -26.22 16.17
CA THR A 7 -15.54 -24.96 16.47
C THR A 7 -15.61 -24.14 15.18
N HIS A 8 -16.70 -23.39 15.01
CA HIS A 8 -16.77 -22.29 14.08
C HIS A 8 -15.75 -21.26 14.55
N THR A 9 -14.51 -21.44 14.13
CA THR A 9 -13.52 -20.39 14.13
C THR A 9 -14.13 -19.31 13.28
N LEU A 10 -14.73 -18.31 13.95
CA LEU A 10 -15.11 -17.04 13.39
C LEU A 10 -13.83 -16.42 12.83
N GLN A 11 -13.43 -16.83 11.63
CA GLN A 11 -12.54 -16.07 10.78
C GLN A 11 -13.28 -14.76 10.58
N ASN A 12 -12.83 -13.77 11.34
CA ASN A 12 -13.24 -12.39 11.30
C ASN A 12 -12.86 -11.84 9.92
N LYS A 13 -13.58 -12.26 8.87
CA LYS A 13 -13.41 -11.86 7.47
C LYS A 13 -14.08 -10.51 7.23
N ARG A 14 -14.00 -9.61 8.22
CA ARG A 14 -14.14 -8.18 7.98
C ARG A 14 -12.80 -7.74 7.41
N SER A 15 -12.61 -7.88 6.11
CA SER A 15 -11.65 -7.01 5.43
C SER A 15 -12.06 -5.59 5.81
N ARG A 16 -11.31 -4.96 6.72
CA ARG A 16 -11.57 -3.55 7.03
C ARG A 16 -11.49 -2.82 5.70
N ALA A 17 -12.55 -2.10 5.35
CA ALA A 17 -12.51 -1.24 4.18
C ALA A 17 -11.48 -0.14 4.46
N LEU A 18 -10.27 -0.32 3.95
CA LEU A 18 -9.18 0.64 4.11
C LEU A 18 -9.45 1.76 3.10
N ARG A 19 -9.43 3.00 3.58
CA ARG A 19 -9.71 4.20 2.79
C ARG A 19 -8.68 5.26 3.11
N LEU A 20 -8.19 5.95 2.08
CA LEU A 20 -7.44 7.19 2.23
C LEU A 20 -8.43 8.35 2.14
N ALA A 21 -8.51 9.14 3.21
CA ALA A 21 -9.25 10.39 3.22
C ALA A 21 -8.38 11.52 2.66
N ILE A 22 -8.92 12.26 1.71
CA ILE A 22 -8.26 13.39 1.06
C ILE A 22 -9.14 14.62 1.31
N TYR A 23 -8.53 15.66 1.88
CA TYR A 23 -9.20 16.91 2.19
C TYR A 23 -8.48 18.05 1.47
N ASP A 24 -9.23 18.82 0.70
CA ASP A 24 -8.77 20.06 0.11
C ASP A 24 -9.16 21.20 1.05
N VAL A 25 -8.15 21.91 1.55
CA VAL A 25 -8.32 22.98 2.54
C VAL A 25 -8.91 24.24 1.92
N ASP A 26 -8.57 24.55 0.68
CA ASP A 26 -8.99 25.78 0.00
C ASP A 26 -10.45 25.70 -0.44
N SER A 27 -10.84 24.57 -1.04
CA SER A 27 -12.22 24.34 -1.47
C SER A 27 -13.11 23.78 -0.35
N GLY A 28 -12.52 23.31 0.75
CA GLY A 28 -13.24 22.63 1.83
C GLY A 28 -13.83 21.27 1.41
N SER A 29 -13.38 20.71 0.28
CA SER A 29 -13.93 19.49 -0.29
C SER A 29 -13.29 18.22 0.28
N PHE A 30 -14.03 17.12 0.22
CA PHE A 30 -13.63 15.82 0.75
C PHE A 30 -13.77 14.72 -0.29
N ALA A 31 -12.75 13.88 -0.41
CA ALA A 31 -12.77 12.66 -1.20
C ALA A 31 -12.26 11.47 -0.37
N ALA A 32 -12.74 10.27 -0.68
CA ALA A 32 -12.28 9.03 -0.06
C ALA A 32 -11.92 7.99 -1.13
N MET A 33 -10.66 7.56 -1.15
CA MET A 33 -10.18 6.52 -2.05
C MET A 33 -10.18 5.16 -1.36
N GLY A 34 -10.88 4.18 -1.94
CA GLY A 34 -10.85 2.80 -1.46
C GLY A 34 -9.51 2.13 -1.75
N LEU A 35 -8.82 1.66 -0.70
CA LEU A 35 -7.45 1.15 -0.82
C LEU A 35 -7.34 -0.37 -0.84
N SER A 36 -8.38 -1.10 -0.43
CA SER A 36 -8.31 -2.55 -0.20
C SER A 36 -7.85 -3.39 -1.41
N LYS A 37 -7.93 -2.87 -2.64
CA LYS A 37 -7.43 -3.54 -3.86
C LYS A 37 -5.90 -3.42 -4.05
N TYR A 38 -5.26 -2.48 -3.35
CA TYR A 38 -3.83 -2.19 -3.47
C TYR A 38 -2.98 -2.89 -2.41
N GLY A 39 -3.59 -3.37 -1.32
CA GLY A 39 -2.86 -4.07 -0.27
C GLY A 39 -3.70 -4.27 0.99
N VAL A 40 -3.08 -4.90 1.98
CA VAL A 40 -3.70 -5.21 3.28
C VAL A 40 -3.15 -4.36 4.43
N ASP A 41 -2.02 -3.71 4.21
CA ASP A 41 -1.32 -2.87 5.18
C ASP A 41 -0.70 -1.68 4.43
N PHE A 42 -0.73 -0.49 5.03
CA PHE A 42 -0.29 0.77 4.43
C PHE A 42 0.76 1.38 5.32
N THR A 43 2.01 1.25 4.90
CA THR A 43 3.17 1.53 5.76
C THR A 43 3.62 2.98 5.68
N ASP A 44 3.32 3.66 4.57
CA ASP A 44 3.75 5.04 4.34
C ASP A 44 2.87 5.72 3.27
N TYR A 45 2.77 7.04 3.32
CA TYR A 45 2.05 7.86 2.34
C TYR A 45 2.47 9.33 2.44
N GLY A 46 2.32 10.06 1.34
CA GLY A 46 2.64 11.49 1.31
C GLY A 46 2.20 12.17 0.02
N TRP A 47 2.36 13.49 0.00
CA TRP A 47 2.13 14.32 -1.18
C TRP A 47 3.44 14.59 -1.91
N PHE A 48 3.36 14.77 -3.22
CA PHE A 48 4.45 15.40 -3.96
C PHE A 48 4.53 16.89 -3.60
N ALA A 49 5.70 17.49 -3.79
CA ALA A 49 5.97 18.87 -3.35
C ALA A 49 5.05 19.92 -4.03
N ASP A 50 4.50 19.61 -5.19
CA ASP A 50 3.56 20.46 -5.93
C ASP A 50 2.10 20.32 -5.46
N GLY A 51 1.81 19.37 -4.57
CA GLY A 51 0.47 19.06 -4.07
C GLY A 51 -0.49 18.45 -5.10
N SER A 52 -0.06 18.21 -6.34
CA SER A 52 -0.95 17.74 -7.42
C SER A 52 -1.22 16.23 -7.36
N SER A 53 -0.31 15.50 -6.73
CA SER A 53 -0.30 14.05 -6.69
C SER A 53 0.07 13.58 -5.28
N PHE A 54 -0.34 12.36 -4.94
CA PHE A 54 0.08 11.70 -3.71
C PHE A 54 0.58 10.30 -4.02
N TRP A 55 1.34 9.74 -3.10
CA TRP A 55 1.88 8.39 -3.17
C TRP A 55 1.57 7.64 -1.89
N PHE A 56 1.57 6.32 -1.97
CA PHE A 56 1.44 5.45 -0.81
C PHE A 56 2.15 4.12 -1.02
N VAL A 57 2.62 3.55 0.08
CA VAL A 57 3.25 2.22 0.11
C VAL A 57 2.28 1.26 0.76
N ALA A 58 2.00 0.15 0.07
CA ALA A 58 1.14 -0.90 0.59
C ALA A 58 1.84 -2.26 0.58
N ARG A 59 1.57 -3.10 1.58
CA ARG A 59 1.97 -4.50 1.58
C ARG A 59 0.97 -5.32 0.78
N LYS A 60 1.45 -5.96 -0.28
CA LYS A 60 0.68 -6.83 -1.18
C LYS A 60 1.52 -8.04 -1.55
N ASN A 61 0.97 -9.24 -1.38
CA ASN A 61 1.67 -10.51 -1.66
C ASN A 61 3.05 -10.56 -0.98
N GLU A 62 3.10 -10.25 0.32
CA GLU A 62 4.31 -10.28 1.16
C GLU A 62 5.41 -9.26 0.81
N ARG A 63 5.18 -8.38 -0.17
CA ARG A 63 6.12 -7.34 -0.59
C ARG A 63 5.52 -5.94 -0.43
N SER A 64 6.37 -4.93 -0.29
CA SER A 64 5.95 -3.53 -0.41
C SER A 64 5.81 -3.15 -1.87
N LYS A 65 4.70 -2.47 -2.18
CA LYS A 65 4.39 -1.89 -3.49
C LYS A 65 4.23 -0.39 -3.33
N LEU A 66 4.82 0.37 -4.25
CA LEU A 66 4.64 1.81 -4.32
C LEU A 66 3.55 2.13 -5.33
N TYR A 67 2.63 2.99 -4.93
CA TYR A 67 1.56 3.50 -5.78
C TYR A 67 1.65 5.02 -5.86
N VAL A 68 1.52 5.55 -7.07
CA VAL A 68 1.42 6.99 -7.33
C VAL A 68 0.01 7.28 -7.84
N CYS A 69 -0.67 8.22 -7.19
CA CYS A 69 -1.98 8.68 -7.58
C CYS A 69 -1.91 10.10 -8.14
N ARG A 70 -2.30 10.25 -9.41
CA ARG A 70 -2.39 11.54 -10.09
C ARG A 70 -3.85 11.98 -10.15
N ASN A 71 -4.11 13.24 -9.81
CA ASN A 71 -5.44 13.86 -9.89
C ASN A 71 -6.56 13.03 -9.21
N THR A 72 -6.22 12.30 -8.14
CA THR A 72 -7.12 11.44 -7.34
C THR A 72 -7.87 10.33 -8.07
N SER A 73 -7.61 10.13 -9.37
CA SER A 73 -8.43 9.29 -10.25
C SER A 73 -7.61 8.16 -10.89
N GLU A 74 -6.33 8.40 -11.13
CA GLU A 74 -5.43 7.45 -11.76
C GLU A 74 -4.40 6.97 -10.74
N VAL A 75 -4.35 5.66 -10.50
CA VAL A 75 -3.36 5.04 -9.61
C VAL A 75 -2.47 4.12 -10.41
N MET A 76 -1.17 4.40 -10.38
CA MET A 76 -0.12 3.63 -11.05
C MET A 76 0.69 2.86 -10.02
N GLU A 77 0.91 1.56 -10.27
CA GLU A 77 1.91 0.79 -9.52
C GLU A 77 3.30 1.10 -10.07
N VAL A 78 4.21 1.48 -9.20
CA VAL A 78 5.61 1.70 -9.52
C VAL A 78 6.40 0.45 -9.14
N GLU A 79 7.31 0.03 -10.01
CA GLU A 79 8.14 -1.14 -9.75
C GLU A 79 9.03 -0.90 -8.53
N THR A 80 9.00 -1.85 -7.58
CA THR A 80 9.81 -1.86 -6.37
C THR A 80 10.62 -3.15 -6.31
N PRO A 81 11.84 -3.15 -5.75
CA PRO A 81 12.59 -4.37 -5.50
C PRO A 81 11.81 -5.33 -4.61
N ALA A 82 12.10 -6.63 -4.78
CA ALA A 82 11.49 -7.67 -3.96
C ALA A 82 11.91 -7.49 -2.49
N GLY A 83 10.98 -7.06 -1.64
CA GLY A 83 11.32 -6.74 -0.26
C GLY A 83 10.26 -5.94 0.47
N THR A 84 10.66 -5.45 1.65
CA THR A 84 9.91 -4.46 2.42
C THR A 84 10.58 -3.11 2.25
N VAL A 85 9.84 -2.11 1.77
CA VAL A 85 10.32 -0.72 1.71
C VAL A 85 10.33 -0.18 3.14
N THR A 86 11.47 0.35 3.58
CA THR A 86 11.70 0.86 4.93
C THR A 86 11.94 2.37 4.97
N GLY A 87 12.12 2.99 3.80
CA GLY A 87 12.23 4.44 3.68
C GLY A 87 12.00 4.86 2.23
N LEU A 88 11.37 6.01 2.04
CA LEU A 88 11.07 6.59 0.74
C LEU A 88 11.27 8.10 0.83
N GLU A 89 12.05 8.64 -0.09
CA GLU A 89 12.33 10.07 -0.19
C GLU A 89 12.04 10.53 -1.61
N PHE A 90 11.31 11.64 -1.75
CA PHE A 90 11.05 12.30 -3.02
C PHE A 90 11.89 13.57 -3.11
N ASP A 91 12.50 13.79 -4.26
CA ASP A 91 13.13 15.06 -4.56
C ASP A 91 12.12 16.06 -5.14
N ARG A 92 12.56 17.30 -5.32
CA ARG A 92 11.72 18.38 -5.89
C ARG A 92 11.35 18.16 -7.36
N SER A 93 12.01 17.22 -8.06
CA SER A 93 11.73 16.86 -9.45
C SER A 93 10.71 15.73 -9.58
N SER A 94 10.15 15.25 -8.46
CA SER A 94 9.31 14.04 -8.39
C SER A 94 10.06 12.74 -8.73
N SER A 95 11.39 12.77 -8.73
CA SER A 95 12.19 11.55 -8.66
C SER A 95 12.15 11.04 -7.22
N PHE A 96 12.33 9.74 -7.03
CA PHE A 96 12.29 9.14 -5.70
C PHE A 96 13.42 8.15 -5.51
N THR A 97 13.90 8.08 -4.27
CA THR A 97 14.83 7.06 -3.79
C THR A 97 14.14 6.28 -2.68
N PHE A 98 14.30 4.97 -2.67
CA PHE A 98 13.79 4.14 -1.58
C PHE A 98 14.92 3.29 -1.00
N THR A 99 14.80 3.00 0.29
CA THR A 99 15.57 1.95 0.97
C THR A 99 14.65 0.77 1.18
N ALA A 100 15.13 -0.44 0.87
CA ALA A 100 14.36 -1.67 1.04
C ALA A 100 15.19 -2.79 1.68
N VAL A 101 14.57 -3.55 2.56
CA VAL A 101 15.08 -4.84 3.03
C VAL A 101 14.68 -5.90 2.01
N LEU A 102 15.67 -6.39 1.27
CA LEU A 102 15.44 -7.39 0.24
C LEU A 102 15.10 -8.75 0.84
N LEU A 103 14.13 -9.44 0.23
CA LEU A 103 13.92 -10.85 0.53
C LEU A 103 15.12 -11.64 0.00
N SER A 104 15.81 -12.37 0.88
CA SER A 104 16.92 -13.24 0.51
C SER A 104 16.47 -14.27 -0.53
N THR A 105 17.08 -14.23 -1.73
CA THR A 105 16.86 -15.24 -2.78
C THR A 105 17.69 -16.50 -2.58
N LYS A 106 18.32 -16.71 -1.41
CA LYS A 106 19.06 -17.94 -1.09
C LYS A 106 18.10 -19.13 -0.99
N GLY A 107 17.76 -19.71 -2.13
CA GLY A 107 16.86 -20.85 -2.24
C GLY A 107 16.53 -21.32 -3.66
N LEU A 108 16.76 -20.53 -4.71
CA LEU A 108 16.66 -21.02 -6.09
C LEU A 108 17.93 -21.80 -6.46
N LYS A 109 18.01 -23.04 -5.97
CA LYS A 109 18.86 -24.05 -6.59
C LYS A 109 18.25 -24.31 -7.97
N HIS A 110 19.02 -24.02 -9.01
CA HIS A 110 18.74 -24.52 -10.35
C HIS A 110 18.54 -26.04 -10.27
N ALA A 111 17.36 -26.49 -10.69
CA ALA A 111 17.07 -27.88 -11.02
C ALA A 111 17.23 -28.05 -12.54
#